data_AF-A0AAV0RV56-F1
#
_entry.id   AF-A0AAV0RV56-F1
#
_cell.length_a   1.000
_cell.length_b   1.000
_cell.length_c   1.000
_cell.angle_alpha   90.00
_cell.angle_beta   90.00
_cell.angle_gamma   90.00
#
_symmetry.space_group_name_H-M   'P 1'
#
loop_
_entity.id
_entity.type
_entity.pdbx_description
1 polymer ?
#
loop_
_entity_poly.entity_id
_entity_poly.type
_entity_poly.pdbx_seq_one_letter_code
_entity_poly.pdbx_strand_id
1 'polypeptide(L)'
;MFFCFSQVGVFPKFSGQEFEKLRSDYEFGHTTSAKFLPRGESSVTGPLVRLFKPFDELFVDSKDFDLEVLEKFVEESSIPTVTVFNNDPTYHPYSTYREVAEQYKGQGLIFLIGDVDSSQGAFQFFGLKEEQAPLLLVQTNDGQKYLKPTLGADDIAPWLKEYKEGKVSPYRKSEPIPETNNEPVKVVVADTLQELVFNSGKNGKS
;
A
#
# COMPACT_ATOMS: atom_id res chain seq x y z
N MET A 1 7.02 9.06 4.12
CA MET A 1 7.16 8.59 5.51
C MET A 1 8.46 7.80 5.55
N PHE A 2 9.52 8.33 6.16
CA PHE A 2 10.77 7.58 6.35
C PHE A 2 10.60 6.74 7.60
N PHE A 3 10.44 5.43 7.44
CA PHE A 3 10.51 4.51 8.56
C PHE A 3 11.99 4.30 8.89
N CYS A 4 12.39 4.58 10.13
CA CYS A 4 13.75 4.33 10.58
C CYS A 4 13.91 2.83 10.80
N PHE A 5 14.83 2.20 10.05
CA PHE A 5 15.13 0.77 10.14
C PHE A 5 16.52 0.59 10.73
N SER A 6 16.66 -0.36 11.66
CA SER A 6 17.97 -0.81 12.13
C SER A 6 18.23 -2.23 11.65
N GLN A 7 19.42 -2.45 11.09
CA GLN A 7 19.84 -3.74 10.55
C GLN A 7 20.93 -4.31 11.45
N VAL A 8 20.88 -5.60 11.77
CA VAL A 8 21.93 -6.26 12.53
C VAL A 8 22.32 -7.57 11.84
N GLY A 9 23.57 -7.66 11.39
CA GLY A 9 24.12 -8.89 10.80
C GLY A 9 24.91 -9.72 11.81
N VAL A 10 24.69 -11.03 11.84
CA VAL A 10 25.53 -11.99 12.55
C VAL A 10 26.50 -12.61 11.57
N PHE A 11 27.76 -12.17 11.62
CA PHE A 11 28.82 -12.70 10.76
C PHE A 11 29.90 -13.40 11.56
N PRO A 12 30.48 -14.50 11.03
CA PRO A 12 31.61 -15.15 11.64
C PRO A 12 32.92 -14.35 11.50
N LYS A 13 33.01 -13.41 10.55
CA LYS A 13 34.17 -12.51 10.34
C LYS A 13 33.71 -11.10 9.95
N PHE A 14 34.38 -10.08 10.49
CA PHE A 14 34.09 -8.65 10.27
C PHE A 14 34.75 -8.07 9.01
N SER A 15 34.74 -8.82 7.90
CA SER A 15 35.46 -8.43 6.68
C SER A 15 34.79 -9.02 5.45
N GLY A 16 34.60 -8.21 4.42
CA GLY A 16 34.03 -8.62 3.13
C GLY A 16 33.35 -7.43 2.44
N GLN A 17 33.31 -7.46 1.11
CA GLN A 17 32.67 -6.41 0.31
C GLN A 17 31.20 -6.18 0.72
N GLU A 18 30.48 -7.27 1.02
CA GLU A 18 29.10 -7.27 1.51
C GLU A 18 28.91 -6.44 2.79
N PHE A 19 29.83 -6.59 3.74
CA PHE A 19 29.75 -5.94 5.05
C PHE A 19 30.02 -4.43 4.96
N GLU A 20 30.98 -4.02 4.14
CA GLU A 20 31.32 -2.61 3.96
C GLU A 20 30.23 -1.86 3.19
N LYS A 21 29.61 -2.52 2.20
CA LYS A 21 28.56 -1.88 1.40
C LYS A 21 27.28 -1.66 2.21
N LEU A 22 26.81 -2.63 3.00
CA LEU A 22 25.60 -2.46 3.82
C LEU A 22 25.74 -1.38 4.91
N ARG A 23 26.96 -1.12 5.37
CA ARG A 23 27.26 -0.07 6.35
C ARG A 23 27.20 1.35 5.83
N SER A 24 27.32 1.54 4.51
CA SER A 24 27.21 2.87 3.87
C SER A 24 25.77 3.38 3.93
N ASP A 25 24.81 2.50 3.65
CA ASP A 25 23.45 2.91 3.30
C ASP A 25 22.46 2.72 4.46
N TYR A 26 22.83 1.95 5.49
CA TYR A 26 21.94 1.58 6.60
C TYR A 26 22.64 1.66 7.97
N GLU A 27 21.83 1.87 9.02
CA GLU A 27 22.30 1.74 10.40
C GLU A 27 22.54 0.25 10.70
N PHE A 28 23.80 -0.17 10.58
CA PHE A 28 24.19 -1.58 10.58
C PHE A 28 25.02 -1.98 11.82
N GLY A 29 24.40 -2.77 12.70
CA GLY A 29 25.06 -3.44 13.82
C GLY A 29 25.59 -4.83 13.44
N HIS A 30 26.49 -5.38 14.25
CA HIS A 30 26.88 -6.79 14.10
C HIS A 30 27.16 -7.47 15.44
N THR A 31 27.09 -8.79 15.45
CA THR A 31 27.52 -9.64 16.57
C THR A 31 28.05 -10.98 16.07
N THR A 32 28.96 -11.61 16.81
CA THR A 32 29.41 -12.99 16.55
C THR A 32 28.54 -14.04 17.23
N SER A 33 27.59 -13.60 18.06
CA SER A 33 26.72 -14.50 18.82
C SER A 33 25.28 -14.02 18.77
N ALA A 34 24.39 -14.91 18.30
CA ALA A 34 22.96 -14.66 18.20
C ALA A 34 22.31 -14.35 19.56
N LYS A 35 22.93 -14.74 20.69
CA LYS A 35 22.46 -14.45 22.05
C LYS A 35 22.33 -12.95 22.36
N PHE A 36 23.00 -12.10 21.59
CA PHE A 36 22.94 -10.65 21.73
C PHE A 36 21.90 -10.01 20.81
N LEU A 37 21.23 -10.77 19.95
CA LEU A 37 20.16 -10.25 19.12
C LEU A 37 18.90 -10.05 19.97
N PRO A 38 18.32 -8.84 19.98
CA PRO A 38 16.98 -8.62 20.50
C PRO A 38 15.99 -9.58 19.82
N ARG A 39 15.10 -10.19 20.62
CA ARG A 39 14.12 -11.18 20.13
C ARG A 39 14.74 -12.37 19.41
N GLY A 40 16.03 -12.62 19.59
CA GLY A 40 16.73 -13.80 19.14
C GLY A 40 16.69 -14.82 20.24
N GLU A 41 15.67 -15.66 20.25
CA GLU A 41 15.74 -16.87 21.05
C GLU A 41 17.01 -17.64 20.65
N SER A 42 17.65 -18.30 21.61
CA SER A 42 18.95 -18.97 21.51
C SER A 42 19.05 -20.08 20.45
N SER A 43 18.01 -20.26 19.64
CA SER A 43 17.83 -21.29 18.62
C SER A 43 18.46 -20.96 17.27
N VAL A 44 18.91 -19.71 17.06
CA VAL A 44 19.47 -19.34 15.76
C VAL A 44 20.92 -19.80 15.61
N THR A 45 21.15 -20.72 14.68
CA THR A 45 22.46 -21.31 14.38
C THR A 45 22.97 -20.85 13.02
N GLY A 46 24.20 -20.33 12.98
CA GLY A 46 24.88 -19.92 11.75
C GLY A 46 24.77 -18.42 11.43
N PRO A 47 25.43 -17.97 10.35
CA PRO A 47 25.37 -16.58 9.91
C PRO A 47 23.94 -16.19 9.49
N LEU A 48 23.52 -14.97 9.81
CA LEU A 48 22.28 -14.37 9.29
C LEU A 48 22.35 -12.84 9.20
N VAL A 49 21.39 -12.23 8.49
CA VAL A 49 21.07 -10.81 8.58
C VAL A 49 19.67 -10.66 9.18
N ARG A 50 19.54 -9.87 10.25
CA ARG A 50 18.26 -9.54 10.88
C ARG A 50 17.91 -8.09 10.60
N LEU A 51 16.74 -7.87 10.02
CA LEU A 51 16.14 -6.54 9.88
C LEU A 51 15.18 -6.30 11.04
N PHE A 52 15.40 -5.24 11.82
CA PHE A 52 14.45 -4.79 12.83
C PHE A 52 13.49 -3.77 12.24
N LYS A 53 12.21 -3.92 12.57
CA LYS A 53 11.13 -3.07 12.08
C LYS A 53 10.11 -2.76 13.18
N PRO A 54 9.44 -1.59 13.16
CA PRO A 54 8.45 -1.22 14.17
C PRO A 54 7.06 -1.80 13.90
N PHE A 55 6.90 -2.65 12.88
CA PHE A 55 5.63 -3.21 12.43
C PHE A 55 5.74 -4.72 12.14
N ASP A 56 4.60 -5.38 11.91
CA ASP A 56 4.48 -6.84 11.75
C ASP A 56 5.10 -7.62 12.92
N GLU A 57 5.87 -8.68 12.65
CA GLU A 57 6.60 -9.52 13.61
C GLU A 57 7.81 -8.79 14.25
N LEU A 58 8.00 -7.51 13.90
CA LEU A 58 9.00 -6.61 14.44
C LEU A 58 10.47 -6.95 14.13
N PHE A 59 10.72 -8.11 13.54
CA PHE A 59 11.98 -8.46 12.90
C PHE A 59 11.74 -9.45 11.75
N VAL A 60 12.74 -9.64 10.90
CA VAL A 60 12.79 -10.72 9.91
C VAL A 60 14.24 -11.09 9.64
N ASP A 61 14.50 -12.39 9.44
CA ASP A 61 15.85 -12.93 9.21
C ASP A 61 16.03 -13.37 7.75
N SER A 62 17.21 -13.10 7.21
CA SER A 62 17.72 -13.70 5.97
C SER A 62 18.98 -14.51 6.28
N LYS A 63 19.10 -15.67 5.64
CA LYS A 63 20.35 -16.47 5.61
C LYS A 63 21.07 -16.35 4.26
N ASP A 64 20.52 -15.56 3.35
CA ASP A 64 21.15 -15.23 2.09
C ASP A 64 22.08 -14.03 2.30
N PHE A 65 23.25 -14.09 1.67
CA PHE A 65 24.32 -13.10 1.76
C PHE A 65 24.72 -12.57 0.39
N ASP A 66 24.02 -12.99 -0.65
CA ASP A 66 24.14 -12.32 -1.94
C ASP A 66 23.61 -10.90 -1.82
N LEU A 67 24.40 -9.95 -2.32
CA LEU A 67 24.11 -8.53 -2.23
C LEU A 67 22.76 -8.18 -2.84
N GLU A 68 22.48 -8.64 -4.06
CA GLU A 68 21.25 -8.30 -4.79
C GLU A 68 20.03 -8.87 -4.07
N VAL A 69 20.17 -10.06 -3.50
CA VAL A 69 19.14 -10.70 -2.68
C VAL A 69 18.92 -9.93 -1.38
N LEU A 70 19.98 -9.47 -0.72
CA LEU A 70 19.88 -8.70 0.52
C LEU A 70 19.26 -7.31 0.31
N GLU A 71 19.64 -6.60 -0.75
CA GLU A 71 19.04 -5.31 -1.12
C GLU A 71 17.53 -5.49 -1.33
N LYS A 72 17.13 -6.46 -2.15
CA LYS A 72 15.71 -6.78 -2.36
C LYS A 72 14.99 -7.22 -1.08
N PHE A 73 15.63 -8.04 -0.26
CA PHE A 73 15.10 -8.47 1.03
C PHE A 73 14.80 -7.29 1.94
N VAL A 74 15.72 -6.32 2.03
CA VAL A 74 15.52 -5.10 2.80
C VAL A 74 14.37 -4.28 2.22
N GLU A 75 14.34 -4.05 0.90
CA GLU A 75 13.28 -3.28 0.24
C GLU A 75 11.89 -3.87 0.49
N GLU A 76 11.70 -5.17 0.24
CA GLU A 76 10.41 -5.84 0.40
C GLU A 76 9.99 -5.94 1.87
N SER A 77 10.95 -6.16 2.78
CA SER A 77 10.67 -6.31 4.21
C SER A 77 10.44 -4.99 4.94
N SER A 78 10.90 -3.88 4.35
CA SER A 78 10.71 -2.52 4.84
C SER A 78 9.32 -1.96 4.54
N ILE A 79 8.48 -2.69 3.79
CA ILE A 79 7.10 -2.30 3.54
C ILE A 79 6.20 -3.01 4.58
N PRO A 80 5.44 -2.27 5.41
CA PRO A 80 4.50 -2.86 6.34
C PRO A 80 3.40 -3.61 5.59
N THR A 81 2.94 -4.74 6.14
CA THR A 81 1.81 -5.48 5.55
C THR A 81 0.54 -4.60 5.48
N VAL A 82 0.27 -3.83 6.54
CA VAL A 82 -0.81 -2.84 6.59
C VAL A 82 -0.30 -1.60 7.31
N THR A 83 -0.52 -0.42 6.72
CA THR A 83 -0.34 0.85 7.43
C THR A 83 -1.69 1.33 7.93
N VAL A 84 -1.80 1.59 9.22
CA VAL A 84 -3.02 2.12 9.84
C VAL A 84 -2.87 3.63 10.03
N PHE A 85 -3.83 4.38 9.51
CA PHE A 85 -3.97 5.82 9.64
C PHE A 85 -5.21 6.10 10.49
N ASN A 86 -5.08 5.90 11.79
CA ASN A 86 -6.15 6.09 12.76
C ASN A 86 -5.65 6.88 13.97
N ASN A 87 -6.50 7.74 14.51
CA ASN A 87 -6.25 8.50 15.73
C ASN A 87 -6.55 7.70 17.01
N ASP A 88 -7.29 6.59 16.92
CA ASP A 88 -7.60 5.67 18.01
C ASP A 88 -6.62 4.47 18.03
N PRO A 89 -5.77 4.34 19.07
CA PRO A 89 -4.82 3.23 19.19
C PRO A 89 -5.48 1.87 19.50
N THR A 90 -6.77 1.84 19.82
CA THR A 90 -7.53 0.59 20.09
C THR A 90 -8.13 -0.01 18.82
N TYR A 91 -8.04 0.70 17.69
CA TYR A 91 -8.49 0.18 16.41
C TYR A 91 -7.55 -0.91 15.91
N HIS A 92 -7.93 -2.15 16.16
CA HIS A 92 -7.32 -3.30 15.54
C HIS A 92 -7.96 -3.51 14.16
N PRO A 93 -7.21 -3.36 13.05
CA PRO A 93 -7.76 -3.65 11.74
C PRO A 93 -8.32 -5.07 11.73
N TYR A 94 -9.53 -5.27 11.20
CA TYR A 94 -10.18 -6.59 11.20
C TYR A 94 -9.21 -7.63 10.62
N SER A 95 -9.05 -8.78 11.28
CA SER A 95 -8.10 -9.84 10.92
C SER A 95 -8.17 -10.21 9.43
N THR A 96 -9.38 -10.21 8.87
CA THR A 96 -9.65 -10.44 7.44
C THR A 96 -8.87 -9.48 6.52
N TYR A 97 -8.78 -8.18 6.81
CA TYR A 97 -8.02 -7.25 5.96
C TYR A 97 -6.52 -7.56 6.00
N ARG A 98 -6.01 -7.94 7.17
CA ARG A 98 -4.59 -8.32 7.32
C ARG A 98 -4.29 -9.58 6.52
N GLU A 99 -5.14 -10.61 6.63
CA GLU A 99 -4.99 -11.86 5.88
C GLU A 99 -4.97 -11.62 4.37
N VAL A 100 -5.87 -10.76 3.86
CA VAL A 100 -5.85 -10.39 2.45
C VAL A 100 -4.57 -9.60 2.10
N ALA A 101 -4.16 -8.65 2.93
CA ALA A 101 -2.94 -7.88 2.69
C ALA A 101 -1.68 -8.77 2.64
N GLU A 102 -1.62 -9.81 3.47
CA GLU A 102 -0.54 -10.81 3.44
C GLU A 102 -0.51 -11.59 2.11
N GLN A 103 -1.67 -12.00 1.59
CA GLN A 103 -1.77 -12.70 0.30
C GLN A 103 -1.22 -11.86 -0.86
N TYR A 104 -1.40 -10.54 -0.82
CA TYR A 104 -0.98 -9.62 -1.88
C TYR A 104 0.35 -8.92 -1.60
N LYS A 105 1.05 -9.26 -0.51
CA LYS A 105 2.35 -8.68 -0.16
C LYS A 105 3.36 -8.97 -1.29
N GLY A 106 4.12 -7.94 -1.67
CA GLY A 106 5.10 -8.04 -2.77
C GLY A 106 4.48 -8.02 -4.18
N GLN A 107 3.16 -8.02 -4.32
CA GLN A 107 2.49 -8.00 -5.64
C GLN A 107 2.16 -6.58 -6.14
N GLY A 108 2.93 -5.58 -5.70
CA GLY A 108 2.74 -4.18 -6.06
C GLY A 108 1.47 -3.52 -5.51
N LEU A 109 0.86 -4.11 -4.47
CA LEU A 109 -0.21 -3.47 -3.70
C LEU A 109 0.31 -3.07 -2.32
N ILE A 110 -0.02 -1.85 -1.90
CA ILE A 110 0.28 -1.33 -0.57
C ILE A 110 -1.06 -1.08 0.12
N PHE A 111 -1.22 -1.61 1.34
CA PHE A 111 -2.47 -1.55 2.07
C PHE A 111 -2.44 -0.44 3.12
N LEU A 112 -3.40 0.48 3.00
CA LEU A 112 -3.65 1.56 3.94
C LEU A 112 -5.07 1.40 4.49
N ILE A 113 -5.23 1.52 5.80
CA ILE A 113 -6.54 1.51 6.46
C ILE A 113 -6.66 2.79 7.28
N GLY A 114 -7.74 3.54 7.09
CA GLY A 114 -8.06 4.69 7.93
C GLY A 114 -9.54 4.69 8.31
N ASP A 115 -9.84 5.25 9.48
CA ASP A 115 -11.20 5.53 9.87
C ASP A 115 -11.73 6.76 9.11
N VAL A 116 -13.06 6.88 9.04
CA VAL A 116 -13.72 7.96 8.30
C VAL A 116 -13.32 9.34 8.86
N ASP A 117 -13.23 9.47 10.18
CA ASP A 117 -12.93 10.73 10.86
C ASP A 117 -11.50 11.22 10.54
N SER A 118 -10.52 10.32 10.55
CA SER A 118 -9.12 10.61 10.20
C SER A 118 -8.90 10.74 8.69
N SER A 119 -9.88 10.37 7.86
CA SER A 119 -9.76 10.28 6.39
C SER A 119 -10.60 11.28 5.62
N GLN A 120 -11.23 12.28 6.27
CA GLN A 120 -12.11 13.25 5.59
C GLN A 120 -11.46 13.96 4.39
N GLY A 121 -10.17 14.32 4.49
CA GLY A 121 -9.44 14.93 3.38
C GLY A 121 -9.34 14.01 2.15
N ALA A 122 -9.20 12.69 2.37
CA ALA A 122 -9.21 11.70 1.30
C ALA A 122 -10.62 11.58 0.69
N PHE A 123 -11.67 11.56 1.50
CA PHE A 123 -13.06 11.53 1.01
C PHE A 123 -13.35 12.72 0.10
N GLN A 124 -12.98 13.93 0.52
CA GLN A 124 -13.14 15.15 -0.28
C GLN A 124 -12.35 15.09 -1.60
N PHE A 125 -11.07 14.70 -1.52
CA PHE A 125 -10.19 14.63 -2.68
C PHE A 125 -10.72 13.64 -3.72
N PHE A 126 -11.10 12.45 -3.28
CA PHE A 126 -11.60 11.38 -4.14
C PHE A 126 -13.07 11.51 -4.51
N GLY A 127 -13.84 12.40 -3.88
CA GLY A 127 -15.28 12.55 -4.14
C GLY A 127 -16.11 11.39 -3.58
N LEU A 128 -15.65 10.80 -2.48
CA LEU A 128 -16.32 9.73 -1.76
C LEU A 128 -17.31 10.32 -0.76
N LYS A 129 -18.37 9.58 -0.47
CA LYS A 129 -19.34 9.95 0.57
C LYS A 129 -19.23 9.00 1.74
N GLU A 130 -19.45 9.49 2.96
CA GLU A 130 -19.34 8.70 4.18
C GLU A 130 -20.32 7.51 4.19
N GLU A 131 -21.48 7.64 3.54
CA GLU A 131 -22.47 6.57 3.43
C GLU A 131 -22.01 5.41 2.55
N GLN A 132 -20.93 5.60 1.78
CA GLN A 132 -20.30 4.51 1.02
C GLN A 132 -19.36 3.67 1.87
N ALA A 133 -19.01 4.12 3.09
CA ALA A 133 -18.13 3.39 3.98
C ALA A 133 -18.85 2.17 4.62
N PRO A 134 -18.13 1.08 4.93
CA PRO A 134 -16.73 0.82 4.56
C PRO A 134 -16.57 0.70 3.04
N LEU A 135 -15.45 1.18 2.50
CA LEU A 135 -15.17 1.15 1.07
C LEU A 135 -13.73 0.73 0.81
N LEU A 136 -13.46 0.22 -0.39
CA LEU A 136 -12.12 -0.05 -0.89
C LEU A 136 -11.84 0.83 -2.10
N LEU A 137 -10.76 1.60 -2.04
CA LEU A 137 -10.27 2.41 -3.14
C LEU A 137 -8.86 1.95 -3.51
N VAL A 138 -8.65 1.61 -4.77
CA VAL A 138 -7.31 1.36 -5.33
C VAL A 138 -6.94 2.52 -6.24
N GLN A 139 -5.75 3.08 -6.03
CA GLN A 139 -5.14 4.05 -6.92
C GLN A 139 -3.84 3.47 -7.48
N THR A 140 -3.71 3.44 -8.80
CA THR A 140 -2.51 3.04 -9.52
C THR A 140 -1.53 4.21 -9.66
N ASN A 141 -0.27 3.90 -10.00
CA ASN A 141 0.79 4.90 -10.16
C ASN A 141 0.53 5.92 -11.28
N ASP A 142 -0.27 5.57 -12.28
CA ASP A 142 -0.72 6.46 -13.36
C ASP A 142 -1.93 7.33 -12.95
N GLY A 143 -2.41 7.20 -11.71
CA GLY A 143 -3.51 7.99 -11.16
C GLY A 143 -4.90 7.44 -11.45
N GLN A 144 -5.01 6.30 -12.15
CA GLN A 144 -6.27 5.60 -12.34
C GLN A 144 -6.80 5.07 -11.00
N LYS A 145 -8.11 5.14 -10.83
CA LYS A 145 -8.81 4.79 -9.59
C LYS A 145 -9.83 3.70 -9.82
N TYR A 146 -10.07 2.87 -8.82
CA TYR A 146 -11.05 1.81 -8.79
C TYR A 146 -11.70 1.79 -7.42
N LEU A 147 -13.03 1.76 -7.36
CA LEU A 147 -13.79 1.93 -6.13
C LEU A 147 -14.78 0.78 -5.96
N LYS A 148 -14.79 0.17 -4.76
CA LYS A 148 -15.84 -0.70 -4.25
C LYS A 148 -16.48 0.00 -3.04
N PRO A 149 -17.66 0.64 -3.22
CA PRO A 149 -18.41 1.16 -2.09
C PRO A 149 -19.09 0.00 -1.33
N THR A 150 -19.54 0.27 -0.10
CA THR A 150 -20.36 -0.64 0.72
C THR A 150 -19.75 -2.05 0.81
N LEU A 151 -18.50 -2.11 1.26
CA LEU A 151 -17.64 -3.28 1.29
C LEU A 151 -18.12 -4.27 2.37
N GLY A 152 -18.55 -5.46 1.95
CA GLY A 152 -18.75 -6.58 2.87
C GLY A 152 -17.41 -7.17 3.37
N ALA A 153 -17.42 -7.81 4.54
CA ALA A 153 -16.21 -8.43 5.11
C ALA A 153 -15.55 -9.45 4.15
N ASP A 154 -16.39 -10.19 3.40
CA ASP A 154 -15.94 -11.24 2.47
C ASP A 154 -15.70 -10.73 1.04
N ASP A 155 -15.97 -9.45 0.76
CA ASP A 155 -15.90 -8.90 -0.60
C ASP A 155 -14.46 -8.59 -1.05
N ILE A 156 -13.53 -8.44 -0.10
CA ILE A 156 -12.20 -7.86 -0.34
C ILE A 156 -11.37 -8.73 -1.30
N ALA A 157 -11.19 -10.00 -0.98
CA ALA A 157 -10.35 -10.91 -1.77
C ALA A 157 -10.93 -11.17 -3.18
N PRO A 158 -12.24 -11.47 -3.34
CA PRO A 158 -12.85 -11.59 -4.67
C PRO A 158 -12.70 -10.32 -5.51
N TRP A 159 -12.95 -9.15 -4.92
CA TRP A 159 -12.87 -7.89 -5.65
C TRP A 159 -11.43 -7.54 -6.08
N LEU A 160 -10.43 -7.75 -5.20
CA LEU A 160 -9.03 -7.54 -5.55
C LEU A 160 -8.55 -8.50 -6.65
N LYS A 161 -9.06 -9.72 -6.66
CA LYS A 161 -8.81 -10.67 -7.75
C LYS A 161 -9.36 -10.16 -9.08
N GLU A 162 -10.63 -9.73 -9.11
CA GLU A 162 -11.23 -9.14 -10.31
C GLU A 162 -10.48 -7.88 -10.78
N TYR A 163 -10.03 -7.04 -9.84
CA TYR A 163 -9.22 -5.87 -10.14
C TYR A 163 -7.89 -6.26 -10.81
N LYS A 164 -7.16 -7.23 -10.25
CA LYS A 164 -5.89 -7.73 -10.81
C LYS A 164 -6.08 -8.40 -12.18
N GLU A 165 -7.25 -9.00 -12.42
CA GLU A 165 -7.63 -9.57 -13.71
C GLU A 165 -8.11 -8.50 -14.73
N GLY A 166 -8.17 -7.22 -14.34
CA GLY A 166 -8.60 -6.12 -15.21
C GLY A 166 -10.10 -6.06 -15.45
N LYS A 167 -10.91 -6.74 -14.63
CA LYS A 167 -12.38 -6.82 -14.78
C LYS A 167 -13.12 -5.65 -14.12
N VAL A 168 -12.48 -4.96 -13.19
CA VAL A 168 -13.07 -3.81 -12.50
C VAL A 168 -12.94 -2.55 -13.35
N SER A 169 -14.03 -1.81 -13.51
CA SER A 169 -14.03 -0.57 -14.28
C SER A 169 -13.41 0.60 -13.51
N PRO A 170 -12.67 1.50 -14.20
CA PRO A 170 -12.24 2.80 -13.70
C PRO A 170 -13.32 3.59 -12.95
N TYR A 171 -13.02 3.96 -11.71
CA TYR A 171 -13.78 4.97 -10.98
C TYR A 171 -13.45 6.37 -11.51
N ARG A 172 -14.49 7.15 -11.77
CA ARG A 172 -14.41 8.57 -12.12
C ARG A 172 -15.23 9.37 -11.10
N LYS A 173 -14.66 10.47 -10.63
CA LYS A 173 -15.38 11.44 -9.82
C LYS A 173 -16.45 12.06 -10.71
N SER A 174 -17.71 11.69 -10.49
CA SER A 174 -18.86 12.25 -11.19
C SER A 174 -19.72 13.00 -10.18
N GLU A 175 -20.08 14.25 -10.50
CA GLU A 175 -21.16 14.91 -9.78
C GLU A 175 -22.49 14.31 -10.27
N PRO A 176 -23.56 14.33 -9.46
CA PRO A 176 -24.87 13.89 -9.93
C PRO A 176 -25.25 14.64 -11.22
N ILE A 177 -25.79 13.92 -12.21
CA ILE A 177 -26.36 14.54 -13.41
C ILE A 177 -27.47 15.48 -12.92
N PRO A 178 -27.42 16.79 -13.23
CA PRO A 178 -28.48 17.71 -12.83
C PRO A 178 -29.80 17.25 -13.45
N GLU A 179 -30.87 17.15 -12.66
CA GLU A 179 -32.21 16.76 -13.14
C GLU A 179 -32.73 17.68 -14.24
N THR A 180 -32.27 18.94 -14.26
CA THR A 180 -32.55 19.90 -15.34
C THR A 180 -31.28 20.64 -15.73
N ASN A 181 -31.01 20.71 -17.03
CA ASN A 181 -29.86 21.41 -17.62
C ASN A 181 -30.33 22.42 -18.68
N ASN A 182 -31.35 23.22 -18.32
CA ASN A 182 -32.05 24.15 -19.22
C ASN A 182 -31.56 25.60 -19.11
N GLU A 183 -30.52 25.84 -18.33
CA GLU A 183 -29.86 27.15 -18.19
C GLU A 183 -28.97 27.44 -19.42
N PRO A 184 -28.74 28.72 -19.79
CA PRO A 184 -27.85 29.10 -20.89
C PRO A 184 -26.40 28.64 -20.67
N VAL A 185 -26.02 28.37 -19.41
CA VAL A 185 -24.76 27.71 -19.03
C VAL A 185 -25.06 26.25 -18.70
N LYS A 186 -24.60 25.32 -19.55
CA LYS A 186 -24.78 23.88 -19.33
C LYS A 186 -23.76 23.36 -18.32
N VAL A 187 -24.25 22.72 -17.26
CA VAL A 187 -23.39 21.96 -16.35
C VAL A 187 -22.98 20.68 -17.07
N VAL A 188 -21.68 20.42 -17.14
CA VAL A 188 -21.10 19.21 -17.75
C VAL A 188 -20.50 18.38 -16.63
N VAL A 189 -21.10 17.22 -16.38
CA VAL A 189 -20.54 16.20 -15.50
C VAL A 189 -19.67 15.23 -16.28
N ALA A 190 -18.69 14.62 -15.60
CA ALA A 190 -17.69 13.73 -16.19
C ALA A 190 -18.32 12.65 -17.09
N ASP A 191 -19.50 12.15 -16.75
CA ASP A 191 -20.23 11.13 -17.51
C ASP A 191 -20.89 11.68 -18.79
N THR A 192 -21.31 12.94 -18.79
CA THR A 192 -21.90 13.63 -19.97
C THR A 192 -20.87 14.28 -20.88
N LEU A 193 -19.60 14.34 -20.44
CA LEU A 193 -18.54 15.09 -21.11
C LEU A 193 -18.15 14.45 -22.45
N GLN A 194 -18.15 13.12 -22.55
CA GLN A 194 -17.93 12.41 -23.82
C GLN A 194 -19.04 12.72 -24.84
N GLU A 195 -20.29 12.77 -24.39
CA GLU A 195 -21.43 12.98 -25.29
C GLU A 195 -21.57 14.44 -25.72
N LEU A 196 -21.30 15.40 -24.83
CA LEU A 196 -21.46 16.84 -25.13
C LEU A 196 -20.27 17.44 -25.91
N VAL A 197 -19.04 16.97 -25.67
CA VAL A 197 -17.85 17.53 -26.31
C VAL A 197 -17.55 16.85 -27.65
N PHE A 198 -17.71 15.52 -27.73
CA PHE A 198 -17.30 14.75 -28.92
C PHE A 198 -18.44 14.44 -29.91
N ASN A 199 -19.71 14.46 -29.49
CA ASN A 199 -20.86 14.31 -30.41
C ASN A 199 -21.54 15.64 -30.78
N SER A 200 -20.94 16.79 -30.44
CA SER A 200 -21.39 18.05 -31.03
C SER A 200 -20.94 18.08 -32.50
N GLY A 201 -21.82 17.62 -33.39
CA GLY A 201 -21.67 17.67 -34.84
C GLY A 201 -21.59 19.10 -35.39
N LYS A 202 -20.67 19.93 -34.90
CA LYS A 202 -20.22 21.13 -35.58
C LYS A 202 -19.22 20.70 -36.65
N ASN A 203 -19.77 20.16 -37.73
CA ASN A 203 -19.07 20.05 -38.99
C ASN A 203 -18.67 21.46 -39.42
N GLY A 204 -17.42 21.82 -39.20
CA GLY A 204 -16.81 23.03 -39.77
C GLY A 204 -16.72 22.87 -41.28
N LYS A 205 -17.78 23.28 -41.99
CA LYS A 205 -17.66 23.77 -43.37
C LYS A 205 -17.67 25.30 -43.31
N SER A 206 -16.50 25.89 -43.49
CA SER A 206 -16.28 27.02 -44.39
C SER A 206 -14.79 27.18 -44.63
#